data_AF-A0A2A5Y3U1-F1
#
_entry.id   AF-A0A2A5Y3U1-F1
#
_cell.length_a   1.000
_cell.length_b   1.000
_cell.length_c   1.000
_cell.angle_alpha   90.00
_cell.angle_beta   90.00
_cell.angle_gamma   90.00
#
_symmetry.space_group_name_H-M   'P 1'
#
loop_
_entity.id
_entity.type
_entity.pdbx_description
1 polymer ?
#
loop_
_entity_poly.entity_id
_entity_poly.type
_entity_poly.pdbx_seq_one_letter_code
_entity_poly.pdbx_strand_id
1 'polypeptide(L)'
;MEVLNVKHGLEIIAALLCFVVLLPSSLNLRNLTKLYLLGSICSFFTSKIYVLIGPSYLVRDVETWGNFISISLVLSALFVLIRDSKPMFARFPIYLTLLPLTGIIFFAVIPTSYAIKDILELIMQAGALLVALLIFGVNTYLFRWKWTFLGSILAFLCAYIIPFIHFNNPMNGLLLGNILLSLGMILLTFSLVKYPINTEKK
;
A
#
# COMPACT_ATOMS: atom_id res chain seq x y z
N MET A 1 11.14 -31.06 2.78
CA MET A 1 12.06 -29.90 2.82
C MET A 1 12.27 -29.29 1.43
N GLU A 2 12.48 -30.10 0.39
CA GLU A 2 12.73 -29.59 -0.98
C GLU A 2 11.60 -28.73 -1.55
N VAL A 3 10.33 -29.15 -1.39
CA VAL A 3 9.16 -28.39 -1.89
C VAL A 3 9.03 -27.00 -1.23
N LEU A 4 9.42 -26.88 0.05
CA LEU A 4 9.37 -25.61 0.78
C LEU A 4 10.49 -24.66 0.30
N ASN A 5 11.69 -25.19 0.04
CA ASN A 5 12.80 -24.43 -0.54
C ASN A 5 12.51 -23.97 -1.97
N VAL A 6 11.86 -24.79 -2.79
CA VAL A 6 11.46 -24.42 -4.15
C VAL A 6 10.41 -23.31 -4.11
N LYS A 7 9.43 -23.40 -3.21
CA LYS A 7 8.40 -22.36 -3.03
C LYS A 7 9.01 -21.03 -2.58
N HIS A 8 9.92 -21.04 -1.59
CA HIS A 8 10.65 -19.85 -1.16
C HIS A 8 11.53 -19.25 -2.26
N GLY A 9 12.22 -20.09 -3.03
CA GLY A 9 12.99 -19.63 -4.19
C GLY A 9 12.13 -18.91 -5.23
N LEU A 10 10.93 -19.43 -5.48
CA LEU A 10 9.97 -18.85 -6.42
C LEU A 10 9.39 -17.52 -5.92
N GLU A 11 9.12 -17.40 -4.62
CA GLU A 11 8.72 -16.15 -3.97
C GLU A 11 9.79 -15.06 -4.10
N ILE A 12 11.06 -15.41 -3.91
CA ILE A 12 12.20 -14.48 -4.05
C ILE A 12 12.36 -14.03 -5.51
N ILE A 13 12.24 -14.94 -6.47
CA ILE A 13 12.31 -14.61 -7.91
C ILE A 13 11.13 -13.70 -8.31
N ALA A 14 9.92 -13.99 -7.83
CA ALA A 14 8.74 -13.17 -8.09
C ALA A 14 8.87 -11.76 -7.49
N ALA A 15 9.40 -11.65 -6.26
CA ALA A 15 9.68 -10.37 -5.62
C ALA A 15 10.75 -9.56 -6.37
N LEU A 16 11.83 -10.21 -6.82
CA LEU A 16 12.87 -9.59 -7.65
C LEU A 16 12.31 -9.11 -8.99
N LEU A 17 11.52 -9.93 -9.68
CA LEU A 17 10.86 -9.53 -10.93
C LEU A 17 9.89 -8.37 -10.71
N CYS A 18 9.10 -8.39 -9.64
CA CYS A 18 8.18 -7.29 -9.30
C CYS A 18 8.96 -5.99 -9.06
N PHE A 19 10.05 -6.06 -8.28
CA PHE A 19 10.91 -4.91 -8.01
C PHE A 19 11.58 -4.37 -9.29
N VAL A 20 12.10 -5.26 -10.14
CA VAL A 20 12.74 -4.90 -11.42
C VAL A 20 11.72 -4.32 -12.42
N VAL A 21 10.47 -4.76 -12.42
CA VAL A 21 9.41 -4.19 -13.28
C VAL A 21 8.94 -2.83 -12.76
N LEU A 22 8.90 -2.65 -11.43
CA LEU A 22 8.50 -1.38 -10.81
C LEU A 22 9.60 -0.30 -10.89
N LEU A 23 10.88 -0.68 -10.97
CA LEU A 23 12.03 0.23 -11.04
C LEU A 23 12.00 1.18 -12.27
N PRO A 24 11.86 0.71 -13.52
CA PRO A 24 11.83 1.58 -14.71
C PRO A 24 10.59 2.47 -14.76
N SER A 25 9.43 1.91 -14.38
CA SER A 25 8.15 2.62 -14.26
C SER A 25 8.27 3.81 -13.31
N SER A 26 9.06 3.65 -12.24
CA SER A 26 9.22 4.65 -11.20
C SER A 26 10.07 5.88 -11.54
N LEU A 27 10.97 5.78 -12.51
CA LEU A 27 12.03 6.77 -12.70
C LEU A 27 11.71 7.81 -13.77
N ASN A 28 10.75 7.54 -14.65
CA ASN A 28 10.61 8.31 -15.90
C ASN A 28 9.25 9.00 -16.10
N LEU A 29 8.31 8.86 -15.18
CA LEU A 29 6.92 9.32 -15.39
C LEU A 29 6.58 10.57 -14.57
N ARG A 30 5.90 11.52 -15.21
CA ARG A 30 5.41 12.77 -14.57
C ARG A 30 4.23 12.53 -13.61
N ASN A 31 3.63 11.33 -13.64
CA ASN A 31 2.41 10.95 -12.91
C ASN A 31 2.60 9.74 -11.98
N LEU A 32 3.76 9.63 -11.32
CA LEU A 32 4.12 8.49 -10.47
C LEU A 32 3.13 8.20 -9.35
N THR A 33 2.62 9.26 -8.70
CA THR A 33 1.60 9.14 -7.65
C THR A 33 0.36 8.39 -8.13
N LYS A 34 -0.18 8.76 -9.30
CA LYS A 34 -1.36 8.13 -9.88
C LYS A 34 -1.10 6.66 -10.25
N LEU A 35 0.09 6.36 -10.77
CA LEU A 35 0.48 5.01 -11.15
C LEU A 35 0.57 4.08 -9.95
N TYR A 36 1.21 4.51 -8.86
CA TYR A 36 1.28 3.70 -7.65
C TYR A 36 -0.08 3.48 -6.99
N LEU A 37 -0.92 4.51 -6.98
CA LEU A 37 -2.27 4.42 -6.45
C LEU A 37 -3.19 3.52 -7.28
N LEU A 38 -3.07 3.55 -8.61
CA LEU A 38 -3.80 2.64 -9.48
C LEU A 38 -3.25 1.21 -9.37
N GLY A 39 -1.93 1.08 -9.26
CA GLY A 39 -1.23 -0.18 -9.01
C GLY A 39 -1.66 -0.82 -7.69
N SER A 40 -1.82 -0.04 -6.61
CA SER A 40 -2.25 -0.58 -5.31
C SER A 40 -3.68 -1.11 -5.34
N ILE A 41 -4.58 -0.41 -6.04
CA ILE A 41 -5.95 -0.89 -6.24
C ILE A 41 -5.94 -2.18 -7.07
N CYS A 42 -5.19 -2.20 -8.17
CA CYS A 42 -5.10 -3.37 -9.05
C CYS A 42 -4.52 -4.59 -8.31
N SER A 43 -3.44 -4.41 -7.56
CA SER A 43 -2.82 -5.50 -6.79
C SER A 43 -3.74 -6.03 -5.68
N PHE A 44 -4.52 -5.16 -5.05
CA PHE A 44 -5.50 -5.57 -4.04
C PHE A 44 -6.69 -6.33 -4.66
N PHE A 45 -7.26 -5.86 -5.76
CA PHE A 45 -8.36 -6.58 -6.40
C PHE A 45 -7.92 -7.91 -7.00
N THR A 46 -6.75 -7.95 -7.64
CA THR A 46 -6.21 -9.20 -8.20
C THR A 46 -5.95 -10.25 -7.12
N SER A 47 -5.45 -9.85 -5.95
CA SER A 47 -5.28 -10.79 -4.82
C SER A 47 -6.62 -11.31 -4.30
N LYS A 48 -7.64 -10.45 -4.16
CA LYS A 48 -8.98 -10.88 -3.68
C LYS A 48 -9.74 -11.73 -4.70
N ILE A 49 -9.60 -11.46 -6.01
CA ILE A 49 -10.13 -12.32 -7.07
C ILE A 49 -9.45 -13.70 -7.01
N TYR A 50 -8.14 -13.75 -6.78
CA TYR A 50 -7.43 -15.00 -6.62
C TYR A 50 -7.87 -15.76 -5.36
N VAL A 51 -8.14 -15.09 -4.25
CA VAL A 51 -8.70 -15.72 -3.05
C VAL A 51 -10.06 -16.38 -3.33
N LEU A 52 -10.86 -15.80 -4.22
CA LEU A 52 -12.20 -16.31 -4.55
C LEU A 52 -12.17 -17.54 -5.48
N ILE A 53 -11.27 -17.55 -6.47
CA ILE A 53 -11.24 -18.53 -7.58
C ILE A 53 -10.09 -19.55 -7.43
N GLY A 54 -9.08 -19.20 -6.65
CA GLY A 54 -7.81 -19.90 -6.59
C GLY A 54 -7.83 -21.19 -5.76
N PRO A 55 -6.79 -22.03 -5.94
CA PRO A 55 -6.65 -23.26 -5.20
C PRO A 55 -6.38 -23.01 -3.71
N SER A 56 -7.11 -23.71 -2.85
CA SER A 56 -7.16 -23.51 -1.38
C SER A 56 -5.79 -23.50 -0.68
N TYR A 57 -4.79 -24.21 -1.20
CA TYR A 57 -3.46 -24.32 -0.59
C TYR A 57 -2.54 -23.09 -0.83
N LEU A 58 -2.89 -22.18 -1.74
CA LEU A 58 -2.13 -20.94 -2.03
C LEU A 58 -2.85 -19.66 -1.60
N VAL A 59 -4.11 -19.77 -1.18
CA VAL A 59 -4.98 -18.61 -0.90
C VAL A 59 -4.36 -17.66 0.13
N ARG A 60 -3.88 -18.20 1.25
CA ARG A 60 -3.32 -17.39 2.34
C ARG A 60 -2.03 -16.66 1.95
N ASP A 61 -1.19 -17.30 1.16
CA ASP A 61 0.06 -16.67 0.72
C ASP A 61 -0.24 -15.54 -0.26
N VAL A 62 -1.09 -15.79 -1.27
CA VAL A 62 -1.44 -14.76 -2.24
C VAL A 62 -2.18 -13.58 -1.60
N GLU A 63 -3.00 -13.84 -0.59
CA GLU A 63 -3.67 -12.77 0.18
C GLU A 63 -2.66 -11.88 0.92
N THR A 64 -1.76 -12.49 1.70
CA THR A 64 -0.73 -11.74 2.48
C THR A 64 0.22 -10.96 1.57
N TRP A 65 0.66 -11.57 0.46
CA TRP A 65 1.48 -10.90 -0.55
C TRP A 65 0.75 -9.73 -1.23
N GLY A 66 -0.51 -9.95 -1.62
CA GLY A 66 -1.31 -8.91 -2.27
C GLY A 66 -1.55 -7.70 -1.38
N ASN A 67 -1.92 -7.94 -0.12
CA ASN A 67 -2.08 -6.88 0.88
C ASN A 67 -0.78 -6.12 1.08
N PHE A 68 0.34 -6.81 1.30
CA PHE A 68 1.64 -6.19 1.52
C PHE A 68 2.10 -5.32 0.33
N ILE A 69 1.96 -5.83 -0.91
CA ILE A 69 2.30 -5.07 -2.12
C ILE A 69 1.40 -3.84 -2.26
N SER A 70 0.09 -3.98 -2.04
CA SER A 70 -0.85 -2.85 -2.13
C SER A 70 -0.51 -1.72 -1.15
N ILE A 71 -0.24 -2.05 0.12
CA ILE A 71 0.12 -1.06 1.14
C ILE A 71 1.47 -0.42 0.81
N SER A 72 2.45 -1.20 0.35
CA SER A 72 3.76 -0.69 -0.04
C SER A 72 3.66 0.32 -1.19
N LEU A 73 2.78 0.06 -2.17
CA LEU A 73 2.48 0.98 -3.27
C LEU A 73 1.80 2.27 -2.76
N VAL A 74 0.82 2.17 -1.86
CA VAL A 74 0.21 3.36 -1.23
C VAL A 74 1.26 4.21 -0.52
N LEU A 75 2.14 3.57 0.26
CA LEU A 75 3.20 4.26 0.99
C LEU A 75 4.18 4.97 0.03
N SER A 76 4.56 4.30 -1.06
CA SER A 76 5.41 4.90 -2.10
C SER A 76 4.73 6.11 -2.76
N ALA A 77 3.42 6.04 -3.02
CA ALA A 77 2.66 7.16 -3.55
C ALA A 77 2.66 8.37 -2.60
N LEU A 78 2.48 8.12 -1.30
CA LEU A 78 2.53 9.16 -0.27
C LEU A 78 3.92 9.82 -0.18
N PHE A 79 5.00 9.05 -0.29
CA PHE A 79 6.36 9.62 -0.33
C PHE A 79 6.59 10.50 -1.56
N VAL A 80 6.10 10.09 -2.74
CA VAL A 80 6.17 10.94 -3.93
C VAL A 80 5.39 12.24 -3.72
N LEU A 81 4.22 12.19 -3.09
CA LEU A 81 3.44 13.40 -2.79
C LEU A 81 4.18 14.36 -1.84
N ILE A 82 4.86 13.84 -0.82
CA ILE A 82 5.68 14.66 0.09
C ILE A 82 6.88 15.27 -0.64
N ARG A 83 7.46 14.54 -1.59
CA ARG A 83 8.53 15.07 -2.43
C ARG A 83 8.03 16.22 -3.30
N ASP A 84 6.90 16.00 -3.97
CA ASP A 84 6.36 16.95 -4.94
C ASP A 84 5.74 18.20 -4.29
N SER A 85 5.34 18.10 -3.01
CA SER A 85 4.88 19.27 -2.23
C SER A 85 6.01 20.23 -1.86
N LYS A 86 7.28 19.81 -1.96
CA LYS A 86 8.45 20.66 -1.67
C LYS A 86 8.95 21.39 -2.93
N PRO A 87 9.54 22.59 -2.77
CA PRO A 87 10.19 23.30 -3.88
C PRO A 87 11.39 22.50 -4.41
N MET A 88 11.70 22.64 -5.70
CA MET A 88 12.69 21.80 -6.42
C MET A 88 14.01 21.61 -5.67
N PHE A 89 14.52 22.68 -5.05
CA PHE A 89 15.81 22.69 -4.34
C PHE A 89 15.81 21.95 -3.00
N ALA A 90 14.64 21.68 -2.42
CA ALA A 90 14.47 20.94 -1.16
C ALA A 90 13.90 19.53 -1.36
N ARG A 91 13.76 19.09 -2.62
CA ARG A 91 13.28 17.75 -2.95
C ARG A 91 14.37 16.73 -2.67
N PHE A 92 14.04 15.70 -1.91
CA PHE A 92 14.92 14.56 -1.74
C PHE A 92 14.99 13.71 -3.04
N PRO A 93 16.04 12.91 -3.23
CA PRO A 93 16.21 12.07 -4.42
C PRO A 93 15.02 11.13 -4.67
N ILE A 94 14.67 10.91 -5.93
CA ILE A 94 13.48 10.11 -6.29
C ILE A 94 13.61 8.64 -5.86
N TYR A 95 14.83 8.11 -5.77
CA TYR A 95 15.07 6.75 -5.31
C TYR A 95 14.58 6.50 -3.87
N LEU A 96 14.55 7.54 -3.02
CA LEU A 96 14.03 7.41 -1.65
C LEU A 96 12.51 7.24 -1.60
N THR A 97 11.77 7.61 -2.65
CA THR A 97 10.32 7.34 -2.71
C THR A 97 10.03 5.85 -2.93
N LEU A 98 11.03 5.06 -3.35
CA LEU A 98 10.92 3.62 -3.60
C LEU A 98 11.25 2.77 -2.38
N LEU A 99 11.67 3.39 -1.27
CA LEU A 99 12.05 2.69 -0.05
C LEU A 99 10.97 1.72 0.44
N PRO A 100 9.66 2.05 0.44
CA PRO A 100 8.61 1.08 0.75
C PRO A 100 8.61 -0.17 -0.13
N LEU A 101 8.96 -0.04 -1.41
CA LEU A 101 8.99 -1.16 -2.35
C LEU A 101 10.18 -2.09 -2.12
N THR A 102 11.28 -1.59 -1.56
CA THR A 102 12.38 -2.46 -1.13
C THR A 102 11.93 -3.46 -0.05
N GLY A 103 10.90 -3.10 0.73
CA GLY A 103 10.25 -3.98 1.69
C GLY A 103 9.71 -5.28 1.08
N ILE A 104 9.37 -5.29 -0.22
CA ILE A 104 8.87 -6.48 -0.94
C ILE A 104 9.96 -7.55 -1.01
N ILE A 105 11.22 -7.14 -1.20
CA ILE A 105 12.36 -8.07 -1.23
C ILE A 105 12.54 -8.69 0.17
N PHE A 106 12.49 -7.87 1.22
CA PHE A 106 12.60 -8.36 2.60
C PHE A 106 11.43 -9.27 2.98
N PHE A 107 10.21 -8.98 2.50
CA PHE A 107 9.04 -9.82 2.70
C PHE A 107 9.19 -11.22 2.10
N ALA A 108 9.91 -11.33 0.97
CA ALA A 108 10.25 -12.61 0.34
C ALA A 108 11.20 -13.47 1.17
N VAL A 109 12.10 -12.81 1.90
CA VAL A 109 13.17 -13.48 2.68
C VAL A 109 12.68 -13.93 4.06
N ILE A 110 11.60 -13.33 4.57
CA ILE A 110 11.02 -13.74 5.86
C ILE A 110 10.49 -15.18 5.76
N PRO A 111 10.92 -16.10 6.65
CA PRO A 111 10.46 -17.49 6.66
C PRO A 111 8.93 -17.58 6.83
N THR A 112 8.33 -18.76 6.61
CA THR A 112 6.87 -19.02 6.63
C THR A 112 6.11 -18.71 7.94
N SER A 113 6.68 -17.93 8.86
CA SER A 113 5.98 -17.43 10.02
C SER A 113 4.97 -16.35 9.60
N TYR A 114 3.71 -16.76 9.43
CA TYR A 114 2.61 -15.86 9.13
C TYR A 114 2.46 -14.74 10.18
N ALA A 115 2.78 -15.01 11.45
CA ALA A 115 2.72 -14.00 12.50
C ALA A 115 3.66 -12.81 12.22
N ILE A 116 4.86 -13.05 11.69
CA ILE A 116 5.81 -11.98 11.36
C ILE A 116 5.30 -11.18 10.15
N LYS A 117 4.72 -11.86 9.16
CA LYS A 117 4.14 -11.23 7.97
C LYS A 117 2.96 -10.32 8.34
N ASP A 118 2.08 -10.79 9.23
CA ASP A 118 0.92 -10.03 9.71
C ASP A 118 1.36 -8.80 10.53
N ILE A 119 2.39 -8.93 11.38
CA ILE A 119 2.96 -7.79 12.12
C ILE A 119 3.59 -6.77 11.16
N LEU A 120 4.29 -7.23 10.12
CA LEU A 120 4.91 -6.33 9.14
C LEU A 120 3.85 -5.57 8.32
N GLU A 121 2.79 -6.25 7.90
CA GLU A 121 1.63 -5.63 7.25
C GLU A 121 1.03 -4.53 8.13
N LEU A 122 0.82 -4.82 9.41
CA LEU A 122 0.30 -3.89 10.40
C LEU A 122 1.20 -2.65 10.56
N ILE A 123 2.52 -2.83 10.65
CA ILE A 123 3.49 -1.72 10.74
C ILE A 123 3.44 -0.86 9.48
N MET A 124 3.39 -1.48 8.30
CA MET A 124 3.33 -0.76 7.03
C MET A 124 2.02 0.04 6.89
N GLN A 125 0.89 -0.53 7.33
CA GLN A 125 -0.40 0.16 7.36
C GLN A 125 -0.38 1.34 8.35
N ALA A 126 0.19 1.17 9.54
CA ALA A 126 0.38 2.24 10.50
C ALA A 126 1.25 3.38 9.94
N GLY A 127 2.34 3.02 9.24
CA GLY A 127 3.19 3.97 8.53
C GLY A 127 2.42 4.77 7.48
N ALA A 128 1.59 4.10 6.66
CA ALA A 128 0.75 4.78 5.66
C ALA A 128 -0.24 5.75 6.30
N LEU A 129 -0.87 5.35 7.41
CA LEU A 129 -1.79 6.19 8.17
C LEU A 129 -1.10 7.43 8.75
N LEU A 130 0.06 7.25 9.39
CA LEU A 130 0.84 8.34 9.98
C LEU A 130 1.26 9.36 8.91
N VAL A 131 1.78 8.87 7.78
CA VAL A 131 2.20 9.72 6.67
C VAL A 131 1.01 10.46 6.05
N ALA A 132 -0.12 9.80 5.85
CA ALA A 132 -1.34 10.45 5.36
C ALA A 132 -1.84 11.56 6.30
N LEU A 133 -1.77 11.33 7.62
CA LEU A 133 -2.14 12.31 8.64
C LEU A 133 -1.19 13.51 8.66
N LEU A 134 0.12 13.30 8.49
CA LEU A 134 1.09 14.39 8.34
C LEU A 134 0.80 15.24 7.10
N ILE A 135 0.51 14.61 5.96
CA ILE A 135 0.16 15.34 4.73
C ILE A 135 -1.11 16.16 4.94
N PHE A 136 -2.11 15.61 5.64
CA PHE A 136 -3.31 16.35 6.02
C PHE A 136 -2.98 17.57 6.88
N GLY A 137 -2.19 17.37 7.95
CA GLY A 137 -1.86 18.42 8.92
C GLY A 137 -1.02 19.56 8.31
N VAL A 138 -0.01 19.24 7.50
CA VAL A 138 0.83 20.25 6.85
C VAL A 138 0.03 21.06 5.82
N ASN A 139 -0.87 20.41 5.09
CA ASN A 139 -1.63 21.05 4.02
C ASN A 139 -3.01 21.54 4.47
N THR A 140 -3.25 21.72 5.77
CA THR A 140 -4.57 22.13 6.32
C THR A 140 -5.13 23.39 5.64
N TYR A 141 -4.27 24.32 5.22
CA TYR A 141 -4.65 25.53 4.48
C TYR A 141 -5.10 25.26 3.02
N LEU A 142 -4.51 24.27 2.34
CA LEU A 142 -4.87 23.82 0.98
C LEU A 142 -6.07 22.86 0.95
N PHE A 143 -6.34 22.18 2.07
CA PHE A 143 -7.39 21.16 2.20
C PHE A 143 -8.71 21.67 2.79
N ARG A 144 -8.98 22.98 2.68
CA ARG A 144 -10.14 23.64 3.31
C ARG A 144 -11.47 22.89 3.11
N TRP A 145 -11.66 22.07 2.06
CA TRP A 145 -12.92 21.38 1.75
C TRP A 145 -12.76 20.00 1.08
N LYS A 146 -12.12 18.99 1.71
CA LYS A 146 -12.10 17.63 1.13
C LYS A 146 -12.37 16.52 2.14
N TRP A 147 -13.65 16.38 2.46
CA TRP A 147 -14.23 15.23 3.17
C TRP A 147 -13.75 13.88 2.64
N THR A 148 -13.39 13.78 1.35
CA THR A 148 -12.86 12.56 0.74
C THR A 148 -11.49 12.15 1.29
N PHE A 149 -10.59 13.10 1.56
CA PHE A 149 -9.28 12.78 2.14
C PHE A 149 -9.42 12.40 3.61
N LEU A 150 -10.23 13.14 4.36
CA LEU A 150 -10.53 12.83 5.76
C LEU A 150 -11.24 11.48 5.91
N GLY A 151 -12.18 11.17 5.01
CA GLY A 151 -12.82 9.86 4.91
C GLY A 151 -11.84 8.73 4.60
N SER A 152 -10.81 8.97 3.76
CA SER A 152 -9.76 7.98 3.53
C SER A 152 -8.93 7.68 4.78
N ILE A 153 -8.57 8.71 5.56
CA ILE A 153 -7.82 8.55 6.82
C ILE A 153 -8.66 7.78 7.84
N LEU A 154 -9.94 8.16 7.99
CA LEU A 154 -10.86 7.45 8.87
C LEU A 154 -11.03 5.97 8.47
N ALA A 155 -11.17 5.69 7.18
CA ALA A 155 -11.27 4.32 6.68
C ALA A 155 -10.00 3.50 6.97
N PHE A 156 -8.80 4.06 6.75
CA PHE A 156 -7.54 3.42 7.11
C PHE A 156 -7.40 3.19 8.62
N LEU A 157 -7.87 4.15 9.43
CA LEU A 157 -7.83 4.07 10.88
C LEU A 157 -8.76 2.97 11.41
N CYS A 158 -9.99 2.92 10.92
CA CYS A 158 -10.91 1.84 11.26
C CYS A 158 -10.34 0.49 10.79
N ALA A 159 -9.83 0.39 9.56
CA ALA A 159 -9.16 -0.83 9.04
C ALA A 159 -8.01 -1.29 9.94
N TYR A 160 -7.26 -0.36 10.53
CA TYR A 160 -6.14 -0.66 11.44
C TYR A 160 -6.59 -1.14 12.82
N ILE A 161 -7.70 -0.62 13.34
CA ILE A 161 -8.19 -0.97 14.69
C ILE A 161 -8.93 -2.33 14.69
N ILE A 162 -9.60 -2.68 13.59
CA ILE A 162 -10.44 -3.88 13.50
C ILE A 162 -9.73 -5.18 13.93
N PRO A 163 -8.48 -5.46 13.53
CA PRO A 163 -7.74 -6.65 13.98
C PRO A 163 -7.57 -6.76 15.51
N PHE A 164 -7.64 -5.64 16.25
CA PHE A 164 -7.52 -5.62 17.71
C PHE A 164 -8.84 -5.80 18.44
N ILE A 165 -9.98 -5.68 17.74
CA ILE A 165 -11.31 -5.84 18.35
C ILE A 165 -11.67 -7.32 18.32
N HIS A 166 -12.02 -7.87 19.48
CA HIS A 166 -12.50 -9.25 19.57
C HIS A 166 -13.93 -9.35 19.06
N PHE A 167 -14.11 -9.79 17.80
CA PHE A 167 -15.42 -10.04 17.21
C PHE A 167 -15.91 -11.44 17.57
N ASN A 168 -17.21 -11.58 17.85
CA ASN A 168 -17.86 -12.89 18.07
C ASN A 168 -17.69 -13.86 16.88
N ASN A 169 -17.45 -13.34 15.67
CA ASN A 169 -17.11 -14.14 14.51
C ASN A 169 -15.86 -13.56 13.82
N PRO A 170 -14.68 -14.22 13.93
CA PRO A 170 -13.41 -13.65 13.48
C PRO A 170 -13.37 -13.42 11.96
N MET A 171 -14.12 -14.22 11.17
CA MET A 171 -14.19 -14.04 9.72
C MET A 171 -14.91 -12.75 9.31
N ASN A 172 -15.95 -12.35 10.06
CA ASN A 172 -16.66 -11.11 9.77
C ASN A 172 -15.80 -9.89 10.07
N GLY A 173 -14.96 -9.95 11.11
CA GLY A 173 -13.99 -8.90 11.44
C GLY A 173 -12.95 -8.71 10.34
N LEU A 174 -12.32 -9.79 9.87
CA LEU A 174 -11.33 -9.75 8.78
C LEU A 174 -11.93 -9.21 7.47
N LEU A 175 -13.16 -9.64 7.14
CA LEU A 175 -13.86 -9.17 5.95
C LEU A 175 -14.16 -7.66 6.04
N LEU A 176 -14.65 -7.20 7.19
CA LEU A 176 -14.90 -5.79 7.44
C LEU A 176 -13.61 -4.97 7.35
N GLY A 177 -12.51 -5.44 7.93
CA GLY A 177 -11.18 -4.83 7.79
C GLY A 177 -10.74 -4.67 6.33
N ASN A 178 -10.87 -5.74 5.53
CA ASN A 178 -10.55 -5.72 4.10
C ASN A 178 -11.41 -4.73 3.31
N ILE A 179 -12.72 -4.65 3.60
CA ILE A 179 -13.62 -3.68 2.96
C ILE A 179 -13.16 -2.26 3.28
N LEU A 180 -12.91 -1.95 4.55
CA LEU A 180 -12.49 -0.61 4.94
C LEU A 180 -11.11 -0.23 4.38
N LEU A 181 -10.17 -1.17 4.29
CA LEU A 181 -8.87 -0.94 3.68
C LEU A 181 -9.02 -0.61 2.18
N SER A 182 -9.85 -1.38 1.47
CA SER A 182 -10.16 -1.12 0.05
C SER A 182 -10.84 0.24 -0.16
N LEU A 183 -11.78 0.60 0.72
CA LEU A 183 -12.49 1.87 0.68
C LEU A 183 -11.53 3.03 0.96
N GLY A 184 -10.63 2.88 1.94
CA GLY A 184 -9.56 3.82 2.24
C GLY A 184 -8.65 4.08 1.04
N MET A 185 -8.23 3.02 0.34
CA MET A 185 -7.44 3.14 -0.89
C MET A 185 -8.21 3.89 -1.98
N ILE A 186 -9.46 3.52 -2.26
CA ILE A 186 -10.28 4.15 -3.32
C ILE A 186 -10.53 5.64 -3.03
N LEU A 187 -10.86 5.99 -1.78
CA LEU A 187 -11.06 7.40 -1.41
C LEU A 187 -9.77 8.20 -1.52
N LEU A 188 -8.63 7.60 -1.13
CA LEU A 188 -7.32 8.23 -1.22
C LEU A 188 -6.93 8.48 -2.69
N THR A 189 -7.12 7.48 -3.56
CA THR A 189 -6.85 7.63 -5.01
C THR A 189 -7.75 8.69 -5.63
N PHE A 190 -9.05 8.65 -5.34
CA PHE A 190 -10.01 9.65 -5.83
C PHE A 190 -9.64 11.06 -5.38
N SER A 191 -9.31 11.23 -4.10
CA SER A 191 -8.94 12.52 -3.53
C SER A 191 -7.72 13.13 -4.23
N LEU A 192 -6.69 12.32 -4.47
CA LEU A 192 -5.41 12.76 -5.03
C LEU A 192 -5.45 12.91 -6.56
N VAL A 193 -6.30 12.15 -7.25
CA VAL A 193 -6.53 12.30 -8.70
C VAL A 193 -7.35 13.55 -8.98
N LYS A 194 -8.46 13.76 -8.25
CA LYS A 194 -9.34 14.91 -8.45
C LYS A 194 -8.69 16.21 -8.00
N TYR A 195 -7.80 16.14 -7.02
CA TYR A 195 -7.18 17.32 -6.46
C TYR A 195 -5.66 17.14 -6.25
N PRO A 196 -4.87 17.32 -7.31
CA PRO A 196 -3.42 17.26 -7.21
C PRO A 196 -2.90 18.37 -6.28
N ILE A 197 -1.96 18.01 -5.39
CA ILE A 197 -1.35 18.94 -4.43
C ILE A 197 -0.50 20.00 -5.15
N ASN A 198 0.04 19.66 -6.32
CA ASN A 198 0.85 20.56 -7.12
C ASN A 198 0.12 20.91 -8.43
N THR A 199 -0.83 21.85 -8.34
CA THR A 199 -1.20 22.63 -9.52
C THR A 199 -0.08 23.65 -9.72
N GLU A 200 0.98 23.27 -10.44
CA GLU A 200 1.75 24.26 -11.15
C GLU A 200 0.73 25.06 -11.95
N LYS A 201 0.55 26.34 -11.59
CA LYS A 201 -0.07 27.31 -12.48
C LYS A 201 0.75 27.23 -13.76
N LYS A 202 0.18 26.58 -14.78
CA LYS A 202 0.61 26.80 -16.16
C LYS A 202 0.31 28.24 -16.52
#